data_AF-S9PE54-F1
#
_entry.id   AF-S9PE54-F1
#
_cell.length_a   1.000
_cell.length_b   1.000
_cell.length_c   1.000
_cell.angle_alpha   90.00
_cell.angle_beta   90.00
_cell.angle_gamma   90.00
#
_symmetry.space_group_name_H-M   'P 1'
#
loop_
_entity.id
_entity.type
_entity.pdbx_description
1 polymer ?
#
loop_
_entity_poly.entity_id
_entity_poly.type
_entity_poly.pdbx_seq_one_letter_code
_entity_poly.pdbx_strand_id
1 'polypeptide(L)'
;MRGPGTHQLRQVPPRYTLLLSMLHNPTYAGAYVFGRNERHLTLVDGQVRRQRRTRLPWEAWKVCLKNHHPAYIRWEEYMANQKKLATNHPNYQQPDQRGAAREGSALLQGLVLCGRCGHRMQTAYREPARPYGGPGQPRGGPHVGA
;
A
#
# COMPACT_ATOMS: atom_id res chain seq x y z
N MET A 1 -14.91 -37.49 -29.02
CA MET A 1 -15.34 -36.13 -28.64
C MET A 1 -15.45 -36.07 -27.12
N ARG A 2 -14.56 -35.35 -26.42
CA ARG A 2 -14.64 -35.15 -24.95
C ARG A 2 -15.49 -33.90 -24.68
N GLY A 3 -16.58 -34.05 -23.92
CA GLY A 3 -17.42 -32.92 -23.49
C GLY A 3 -16.68 -31.98 -22.53
N PRO A 4 -17.14 -30.72 -22.37
CA PRO A 4 -16.51 -29.77 -21.47
C PRO A 4 -16.63 -30.28 -20.03
N GLY A 5 -15.48 -30.49 -19.38
CA GLY A 5 -15.43 -30.81 -17.96
C GLY A 5 -16.16 -29.71 -17.18
N THR A 6 -17.07 -30.11 -16.30
CA THR A 6 -17.78 -29.21 -15.39
C THR A 6 -16.78 -28.53 -14.47
N HIS A 7 -16.34 -27.33 -14.82
CA HIS A 7 -15.54 -26.50 -13.93
C HIS A 7 -16.47 -25.98 -12.82
N GLN A 8 -16.39 -26.61 -11.65
CA GLN A 8 -17.15 -26.17 -10.48
C GLN A 8 -16.57 -24.85 -9.98
N LEU A 9 -17.37 -23.78 -10.09
CA LEU A 9 -17.00 -22.47 -9.56
C LEU A 9 -17.12 -22.48 -8.04
N ARG A 10 -16.01 -22.21 -7.35
CA ARG A 10 -15.99 -22.05 -5.90
C ARG A 10 -15.91 -20.57 -5.55
N GLN A 11 -16.90 -20.08 -4.82
CA GLN A 11 -16.85 -18.74 -4.24
C GLN A 11 -15.92 -18.76 -3.02
N VAL A 12 -14.93 -17.86 -3.02
CA VAL A 12 -13.96 -17.71 -1.94
C VAL A 12 -13.88 -16.23 -1.61
N PRO A 13 -13.76 -15.84 -0.32
CA PRO A 13 -13.53 -14.46 0.05
C PRO A 13 -12.32 -13.88 -0.71
N PRO A 14 -12.44 -12.66 -1.26
CA PRO A 14 -11.36 -12.07 -2.01
C PRO A 14 -10.21 -11.72 -1.07
N ARG A 15 -8.98 -12.04 -1.51
CA ARG A 15 -7.76 -11.63 -0.79
C ARG A 15 -7.52 -10.15 -0.99
N TYR A 16 -7.02 -9.47 0.04
CA TYR A 16 -6.69 -8.05 -0.02
C TYR A 16 -5.76 -7.70 -1.21
N THR A 17 -4.71 -8.48 -1.42
CA THR A 17 -3.75 -8.26 -2.52
C THR A 17 -4.40 -8.39 -3.91
N LEU A 18 -5.37 -9.29 -4.05
CA LEU A 18 -6.15 -9.46 -5.27
C LEU A 18 -7.00 -8.21 -5.53
N LEU A 19 -7.79 -7.78 -4.55
CA LEU A 19 -8.60 -6.56 -4.65
C LEU A 19 -7.74 -5.35 -5.01
N LEU A 20 -6.60 -5.20 -4.33
CA LEU A 20 -5.69 -4.10 -4.60
C LEU A 20 -5.14 -4.16 -6.04
N SER A 21 -4.79 -5.35 -6.53
CA SER A 21 -4.33 -5.51 -7.92
C SER A 21 -5.42 -5.18 -8.96
N MET A 22 -6.67 -5.58 -8.69
CA MET A 22 -7.83 -5.26 -9.52
C MET A 22 -8.07 -3.76 -9.57
N LEU A 23 -8.05 -3.08 -8.41
CA LEU A 23 -8.23 -1.64 -8.34
C LEU A 23 -7.12 -0.85 -9.05
N HIS A 24 -5.91 -1.40 -9.19
CA HIS A 24 -4.81 -0.79 -9.94
C HIS A 24 -4.81 -1.19 -11.44
N ASN A 25 -5.77 -1.97 -11.91
CA ASN A 25 -5.82 -2.41 -13.29
C ASN A 25 -6.70 -1.47 -14.15
N PRO A 26 -6.10 -0.68 -15.07
CA PRO A 26 -6.83 0.25 -15.92
C PRO A 26 -7.71 -0.43 -16.98
N THR A 27 -7.58 -1.75 -17.19
CA THR A 27 -8.48 -2.50 -18.07
C THR A 27 -9.93 -2.43 -17.60
N TYR A 28 -10.19 -2.33 -16.28
CA TYR A 28 -11.55 -2.14 -15.77
C TYR A 28 -12.16 -0.79 -16.18
N ALA A 29 -11.33 0.18 -16.55
CA ALA A 29 -11.73 1.46 -17.11
C ALA A 29 -11.74 1.47 -18.65
N GLY A 30 -11.69 0.28 -19.28
CA GLY A 30 -11.65 0.13 -20.73
C GLY A 30 -10.33 0.56 -21.37
N ALA A 31 -9.27 0.80 -20.60
CA ALA A 31 -8.02 1.33 -21.12
C ALA A 31 -6.98 0.23 -21.40
N TYR A 32 -6.38 0.28 -22.59
CA TYR A 32 -5.16 -0.45 -22.91
C TYR A 32 -3.94 0.41 -22.60
N VAL A 33 -2.99 -0.13 -21.86
CA VAL A 33 -1.85 0.65 -21.34
C VAL A 33 -0.53 -0.08 -21.54
N PHE A 34 0.52 0.67 -21.87
CA PHE A 34 1.89 0.17 -21.93
C PHE A 34 2.87 1.21 -21.37
N GLY A 35 3.99 0.74 -20.81
CA GLY A 35 5.01 1.64 -20.26
C GLY A 35 4.65 2.23 -18.89
N ARG A 36 3.86 1.52 -18.06
CA ARG A 36 3.47 1.98 -16.71
C ARG A 36 4.63 2.17 -15.73
N ASN A 37 5.79 1.60 -16.04
CA ASN A 37 6.97 1.66 -15.19
C ASN A 37 8.20 1.93 -16.03
N GLU A 38 9.07 2.77 -15.51
CA GLU A 38 10.39 3.03 -16.05
C GLU A 38 11.42 2.20 -15.30
N ARG A 39 12.41 1.67 -16.02
CA ARG A 39 13.57 0.98 -15.43
C ARG A 39 14.78 1.90 -15.57
N HIS A 40 15.32 2.32 -14.43
CA HIS A 40 16.61 3.01 -14.39
C HIS A 40 17.70 1.98 -14.08
N LEU A 41 18.65 1.86 -15.00
CA LEU A 41 19.85 1.05 -14.83
C LEU A 41 20.98 1.99 -14.44
N THR A 42 21.58 1.75 -13.28
CA THR A 42 22.83 2.41 -12.88
C THR A 42 23.98 1.46 -13.17
N LEU A 43 24.78 1.80 -14.18
CA LEU A 43 26.06 1.14 -14.42
C LEU A 43 27.13 1.79 -13.53
N VAL A 44 27.90 0.97 -12.84
CA VAL A 44 29.14 1.36 -12.16
C VAL A 44 30.20 0.37 -12.64
N ASP A 45 31.30 0.88 -13.17
CA ASP A 45 32.42 0.07 -13.72
C ASP A 45 31.98 -0.96 -14.78
N GLY A 46 31.07 -0.57 -15.68
CA GLY A 46 30.58 -1.46 -16.76
C GLY A 46 29.59 -2.54 -16.30
N GLN A 47 29.29 -2.62 -15.00
CA GLN A 47 28.35 -3.59 -14.45
C GLN A 47 27.07 -2.92 -13.94
N VAL A 48 25.92 -3.56 -14.20
CA VAL A 48 24.63 -3.11 -13.67
C VAL A 48 24.60 -3.36 -12.16
N ARG A 49 24.81 -2.31 -11.37
CA ARG A 49 24.78 -2.40 -9.90
C ARG A 49 23.39 -2.16 -9.31
N ARG A 50 22.55 -1.37 -9.98
CA ARG A 50 21.22 -1.04 -9.46
C ARG A 50 20.19 -0.95 -10.57
N GLN A 51 19.13 -1.75 -10.44
CA GLN A 51 17.93 -1.61 -11.25
C GLN A 51 16.83 -1.04 -10.37
N ARG A 52 16.47 0.23 -10.58
CA ARG A 52 15.31 0.84 -9.93
C ARG A 52 14.14 0.83 -10.89
N ARG A 53 13.00 0.29 -10.45
CA ARG A 53 11.74 0.40 -11.17
C ARG A 53 10.92 1.53 -10.55
N THR A 54 10.57 2.54 -11.33
CA THR A 54 9.74 3.66 -10.89
C THR A 54 8.38 3.55 -11.56
N ARG A 55 7.30 3.62 -10.77
CA ARG A 55 5.94 3.69 -11.32
C ARG A 55 5.72 5.11 -11.85
N LEU A 56 5.32 5.21 -13.12
CA LEU A 56 5.11 6.49 -13.78
C LEU A 56 3.68 7.02 -13.54
N PRO A 57 3.48 8.34 -13.46
CA PRO A 57 2.16 8.95 -13.57
C PRO A 57 1.56 8.60 -14.94
N TRP A 58 0.22 8.62 -15.06
CA TRP A 58 -0.44 8.10 -16.25
C TRP A 58 -0.17 8.93 -17.50
N GLU A 59 0.08 10.22 -17.32
CA GLU A 59 0.50 11.18 -18.34
C GLU A 59 1.84 10.79 -18.99
N ALA A 60 2.70 10.08 -18.26
CA ALA A 60 4.01 9.63 -18.72
C ALA A 60 3.99 8.17 -19.22
N TRP A 61 2.83 7.52 -19.29
CA TRP A 61 2.75 6.17 -19.88
C TRP A 61 2.97 6.24 -21.38
N LYS A 62 3.81 5.33 -21.90
CA LYS A 62 4.13 5.27 -23.34
C LYS A 62 2.91 5.07 -24.23
N VAL A 63 1.92 4.31 -23.76
CA VAL A 63 0.65 4.10 -24.44
C VAL A 63 -0.47 4.12 -23.42
N CYS A 64 -1.51 4.90 -23.69
CA CYS A 64 -2.75 4.94 -22.91
C CYS A 64 -3.94 5.14 -23.86
N LEU A 65 -4.46 4.04 -24.40
CA LEU A 65 -5.62 4.05 -25.28
C LEU A 65 -6.88 3.84 -24.44
N LYS A 66 -7.67 4.90 -24.27
CA LYS A 66 -8.96 4.86 -23.58
C LYS A 66 -10.02 4.22 -24.49
N ASN A 67 -11.04 3.61 -23.90
CA ASN A 67 -12.16 2.99 -24.62
C ASN A 67 -11.75 1.87 -25.61
N HIS A 68 -10.66 1.17 -25.34
CA HIS A 68 -10.21 0.01 -26.12
C HIS A 68 -11.02 -1.26 -25.81
N HIS A 69 -11.52 -1.40 -24.59
CA HIS A 69 -12.36 -2.51 -24.14
C HIS A 69 -13.64 -2.00 -23.49
N PRO A 70 -14.71 -2.82 -23.41
CA PRO A 70 -15.86 -2.53 -22.56
C PRO A 70 -15.41 -2.23 -21.12
N ALA A 71 -15.78 -1.05 -20.63
CA ALA A 71 -15.38 -0.59 -19.31
C ALA A 71 -16.43 -0.99 -18.26
N TYR A 72 -15.96 -1.43 -17.09
CA TYR A 72 -16.82 -1.62 -15.91
C TYR A 72 -17.03 -0.31 -15.14
N ILE A 73 -16.04 0.58 -15.17
CA ILE A 73 -16.07 1.92 -14.56
C ILE A 73 -15.58 2.97 -15.55
N ARG A 74 -15.95 4.23 -15.37
CA ARG A 74 -15.45 5.31 -16.24
C ARG A 74 -13.98 5.61 -15.96
N TRP A 75 -13.29 6.19 -16.93
CA TRP A 75 -11.88 6.58 -16.77
C TRP A 75 -11.68 7.57 -15.62
N GLU A 76 -12.60 8.53 -15.48
CA GLU A 76 -12.59 9.55 -14.44
C GLU A 76 -12.78 8.92 -13.06
N GLU A 77 -13.66 7.92 -12.94
CA GLU A 77 -13.87 7.14 -11.71
C GLU A 77 -12.62 6.33 -11.35
N TYR A 78 -11.98 5.69 -12.32
CA TYR A 78 -10.71 5.00 -12.11
C TYR A 78 -9.64 5.95 -11.58
N MET A 79 -9.49 7.13 -12.20
CA MET A 79 -8.53 8.14 -11.76
C MET A 79 -8.83 8.67 -10.34
N ALA A 80 -10.09 8.91 -10.02
CA ALA A 80 -10.50 9.29 -8.66
C ALA A 80 -10.17 8.19 -7.65
N ASN A 81 -10.35 6.92 -8.01
CA ASN A 81 -9.99 5.78 -7.17
C ASN A 81 -8.46 5.66 -6.99
N GLN A 82 -7.67 5.87 -8.04
CA GLN A 82 -6.20 5.90 -7.93
C GLN A 82 -5.74 7.00 -6.97
N LYS A 83 -6.35 8.19 -7.03
CA LYS A 83 -6.05 9.29 -6.09
C LYS A 83 -6.37 8.91 -4.65
N LYS A 84 -7.55 8.32 -4.39
CA LYS A 84 -7.92 7.83 -3.06
C LYS A 84 -6.92 6.78 -2.54
N LEU A 85 -6.53 5.82 -3.38
CA LEU A 85 -5.55 4.80 -3.02
C LEU A 85 -4.17 5.40 -2.69
N ALA A 86 -3.73 6.41 -3.44
CA ALA A 86 -2.49 7.11 -3.16
C ALA A 86 -2.54 7.86 -1.83
N THR A 87 -3.64 8.58 -1.53
CA THR A 87 -3.82 9.26 -0.23
C THR A 87 -3.89 8.26 0.94
N ASN A 88 -4.47 7.08 0.70
CA ASN A 88 -4.60 6.02 1.70
C ASN A 88 -3.30 5.24 1.95
N HIS A 89 -2.30 5.37 1.07
CA HIS A 89 -1.02 4.71 1.23
C HIS A 89 -0.25 5.35 2.39
N PRO A 90 0.14 4.59 3.44
CA PRO A 90 0.91 5.16 4.53
C PRO A 90 2.36 5.37 4.07
N ASN A 91 2.71 6.60 3.70
CA ASN A 91 4.12 6.99 3.57
C ASN A 91 4.47 8.01 4.65
N TYR A 92 5.20 7.56 5.67
CA TYR A 92 5.62 8.39 6.79
C TYR A 92 6.56 9.53 6.38
N GLN A 93 7.17 9.47 5.19
CA GLN A 93 8.07 10.50 4.68
C GLN A 93 7.37 11.64 3.93
N GLN A 94 6.09 11.48 3.56
CA GLN A 94 5.34 12.47 2.80
C GLN A 94 4.18 13.04 3.64
N PRO A 95 4.10 14.37 3.87
CA PRO A 95 3.10 14.96 4.77
C PRO A 95 1.67 14.94 4.22
N ASP A 96 1.50 14.86 2.89
CA ASP A 96 0.20 14.81 2.20
C ASP A 96 -0.41 13.39 2.20
N GLN A 97 0.38 12.35 2.45
CA GLN A 97 -0.07 10.96 2.52
C GLN A 97 -0.62 10.64 3.91
N ARG A 98 -1.88 10.98 4.12
CA ARG A 98 -2.61 10.78 5.38
C ARG A 98 -2.59 9.31 5.81
N GLY A 99 -2.74 8.39 4.85
CA GLY A 99 -2.96 6.98 5.18
C GLY A 99 -4.46 6.71 5.42
N ALA A 100 -4.85 5.44 5.33
CA ALA A 100 -6.23 5.04 5.62
C ALA A 100 -6.51 5.09 7.13
N ALA A 101 -7.71 5.54 7.50
CA ALA A 101 -8.23 5.36 8.85
C ALA A 101 -8.19 3.87 9.23
N ARG A 102 -7.74 3.58 10.46
CA ARG A 102 -7.61 2.22 10.98
C ARG A 102 -8.66 1.99 12.06
N GLU A 103 -8.99 0.72 12.28
CA GLU A 103 -9.91 0.32 13.34
C GLU A 103 -9.24 0.45 14.73
N GLY A 104 -10.03 0.69 15.77
CA GLY A 104 -9.59 0.77 17.16
C GLY A 104 -9.83 2.13 17.82
N SER A 105 -9.50 2.24 19.11
CA SER A 105 -9.63 3.49 19.89
C SER A 105 -8.69 4.61 19.44
N ALA A 106 -7.78 4.30 18.51
CA ALA A 106 -6.76 5.16 17.97
C ALA A 106 -7.17 5.76 16.61
N LEU A 107 -8.36 6.38 16.54
CA LEU A 107 -8.98 6.90 15.31
C LEU A 107 -8.06 7.82 14.48
N LEU A 108 -7.12 8.50 15.13
CA LEU A 108 -6.21 9.46 14.51
C LEU A 108 -4.74 8.99 14.43
N GLN A 109 -4.47 7.70 14.63
CA GLN A 109 -3.10 7.16 14.61
C GLN A 109 -2.38 7.50 13.31
N GLY A 110 -1.24 8.18 13.40
CA GLY A 110 -0.42 8.54 12.22
C GLY A 110 -1.01 9.64 11.34
N LEU A 111 -2.15 10.25 11.73
CA LEU A 111 -2.79 11.39 11.05
C LEU A 111 -2.45 12.74 11.68
N VAL A 112 -2.26 12.79 13.01
CA VAL A 112 -1.99 14.03 13.75
C VAL A 112 -0.49 14.31 13.78
N LEU A 113 -0.12 15.60 13.63
CA LEU A 113 1.24 16.10 13.74
C LEU A 113 1.42 16.87 15.05
N CYS A 114 2.58 16.74 15.68
CA CYS A 114 2.94 17.56 16.84
C CYS A 114 3.23 19.00 16.40
N GLY A 115 2.48 19.98 16.92
CA GLY A 115 2.68 21.40 16.60
C GLY A 115 4.02 21.99 17.05
N ARG A 116 4.79 21.27 17.88
CA ARG A 116 6.13 21.69 18.33
C ARG A 116 7.27 21.12 17.49
N CYS A 117 7.21 19.83 17.15
CA CYS A 117 8.30 19.14 16.43
C CYS A 117 7.94 18.65 15.03
N GLY A 118 6.71 18.82 14.58
CA GLY A 118 6.23 18.39 13.26
C GLY A 118 6.13 16.86 13.06
N HIS A 119 6.50 16.06 14.06
CA HIS A 119 6.49 14.59 13.96
C HIS A 119 5.05 14.05 14.02
N ARG A 120 4.78 12.97 13.27
CA ARG A 120 3.52 12.23 13.33
C ARG A 120 3.37 11.57 14.70
N MET A 121 2.23 11.79 15.33
CA MET A 121 1.91 11.16 16.61
C MET A 121 1.51 9.70 16.40
N GLN A 122 2.10 8.82 17.21
CA GLN A 122 1.74 7.42 17.29
C GLN A 122 0.91 7.17 18.54
N THR A 123 0.06 6.16 18.50
CA THR A 123 -0.70 5.74 19.68
C THR A 123 0.16 4.81 20.54
N ALA A 124 0.31 5.17 21.80
CA ALA A 124 0.90 4.32 22.81
C ALA A 124 -0.22 3.83 23.73
N TYR A 125 -0.53 2.55 23.65
CA TYR A 125 -1.41 1.91 24.61
C TYR A 125 -0.61 1.69 25.89
N ARG A 126 -0.95 2.41 26.96
CA ARG A 126 -0.52 2.00 28.29
C ARG A 126 -1.35 0.77 28.64
N GLU A 127 -0.70 -0.38 28.76
CA GLU A 127 -1.33 -1.51 29.45
C GLU A 127 -1.76 -1.01 30.85
N PRO A 128 -2.97 -1.35 31.32
CA PRO A 128 -3.34 -1.02 32.68
C PRO A 128 -2.28 -1.62 33.60
N ALA A 129 -1.74 -0.79 34.51
CA ALA A 129 -0.86 -1.26 35.56
C ALA A 129 -1.52 -2.48 36.19
N ARG A 130 -0.88 -3.64 36.10
CA ARG A 130 -1.32 -4.80 36.88
C ARG A 130 -1.42 -4.32 38.33
N PRO A 131 -2.58 -4.44 39.00
CA PRO A 131 -2.66 -4.09 40.40
C PRO A 131 -1.59 -4.93 41.13
N TYR A 132 -0.72 -4.22 41.85
CA TYR A 132 0.47 -4.77 42.48
C TYR A 132 0.18 -6.04 43.31
N GLY A 133 1.10 -7.03 43.24
CA GLY A 133 1.40 -7.91 44.38
C GLY A 133 1.22 -9.42 44.17
N GLY A 134 2.16 -10.06 43.47
CA GLY A 134 2.46 -11.49 43.64
C GLY A 134 3.98 -11.68 43.70
N PRO A 135 4.54 -12.47 44.64
CA PRO A 135 5.98 -12.49 44.87
C PRO A 135 6.72 -13.34 43.83
N GLY A 136 7.92 -12.88 43.44
CA GLY A 136 8.93 -13.64 42.68
C GLY A 136 9.00 -13.25 41.21
N GLN A 137 10.11 -12.79 40.64
CA GLN A 137 11.52 -13.16 40.87
C GLN A 137 12.40 -12.06 40.21
N PRO A 138 13.60 -11.73 40.73
CA PRO A 138 14.44 -10.72 40.11
C PRO A 138 14.96 -11.23 38.76
N ARG A 139 14.59 -10.57 37.64
CA ARG A 139 15.29 -10.77 36.37
C ARG A 139 16.46 -9.79 36.33
N GLY A 140 17.65 -10.37 36.12
CA GLY A 140 18.95 -9.74 36.22
C GLY A 140 19.12 -8.44 35.44
N GLY A 141 20.07 -7.64 35.94
CA GLY A 141 20.42 -6.30 35.47
C GLY A 141 21.08 -6.24 34.09
N PRO A 142 21.55 -5.04 33.70
CA PRO A 142 21.90 -4.71 32.33
C PRO A 142 23.27 -5.27 31.92
N HIS A 143 23.33 -5.92 30.76
CA HIS A 143 24.58 -6.09 30.04
C HIS A 143 24.85 -4.81 29.21
N VAL A 144 25.82 -4.03 29.67
CA VAL A 144 26.50 -2.96 28.92
C VAL A 144 27.83 -3.51 28.43
N GLY A 145 28.21 -3.17 27.19
CA GLY A 145 29.52 -3.42 26.57
C GLY A 145 29.36 -4.07 25.18
N ALA A 146 29.96 -3.59 24.09
CA ALA A 146 30.95 -2.54 23.86
C ALA A 146 30.74 -1.98 22.44
#